data_AF-A0A840DF45-F1
#
_entry.id   AF-A0A840DF45-F1
#
_cell.length_a   1.000
_cell.length_b   1.000
_cell.length_c   1.000
_cell.angle_alpha   90.00
_cell.angle_beta   90.00
_cell.angle_gamma   90.00
#
_symmetry.space_group_name_H-M   'P 1'
#
loop_
_entity.id
_entity.type
_entity.pdbx_description
1 polymer ?
#
loop_
_entity_poly.entity_id
_entity_poly.type
_entity_poly.pdbx_seq_one_letter_code
_entity_poly.pdbx_strand_id
1 'polypeptide(L)' 'MTWIREYLENVVAEMEKVNWPGRDELISSTLITIVATLIVSGFIFLADQVIQRILEILYRV' A
#
# COMPACT_ATOMS: atom_id res chain seq x y z
N MET A 1 27.49 0.96 -31.02
CA MET A 1 26.81 0.83 -29.71
C MET A 1 25.44 1.51 -29.77
N THR A 2 24.56 1.09 -30.68
CA THR A 2 23.24 1.69 -30.92
C THR A 2 22.10 0.81 -30.40
N TRP A 3 22.36 -0.48 -30.16
CA TRP A 3 21.38 -1.47 -29.70
C TRP A 3 20.68 -1.08 -28.38
N ILE A 4 21.36 -0.37 -27.48
CA ILE A 4 20.76 0.11 -26.22
C ILE A 4 19.71 1.19 -26.49
N ARG A 5 19.98 2.08 -27.46
CA ARG A 5 19.03 3.14 -27.82
C ARG A 5 17.80 2.54 -28.50
N GLU A 6 17.99 1.65 -29.47
CA GLU A 6 16.89 0.92 -30.11
C GLU A 6 16.09 0.10 -29.09
N TYR A 7 16.76 -0.55 -28.13
CA TYR A 7 16.07 -1.30 -27.08
C TYR A 7 15.19 -0.39 -26.20
N LEU A 8 15.71 0.76 -25.76
CA LEU A 8 14.94 1.71 -24.95
C LEU A 8 13.77 2.33 -25.72
N GLU A 9 13.95 2.66 -27.00
CA GLU A 9 12.86 3.14 -27.86
C GLU A 9 11.74 2.12 -28.00
N ASN A 10 12.09 0.84 -28.22
CA ASN A 10 11.11 -0.25 -28.28
C ASN A 10 10.36 -0.45 -26.96
N VAL A 11 11.05 -0.32 -25.81
CA VAL A 11 10.42 -0.43 -24.49
C VAL A 11 9.44 0.73 -24.24
N VAL A 12 9.80 1.95 -24.60
CA VAL A 12 8.89 3.11 -24.48
C VAL A 12 7.66 2.93 -25.37
N ALA A 13 7.85 2.50 -26.63
CA ALA A 13 6.75 2.23 -27.55
C ALA A 13 5.79 1.12 -27.05
N GLU A 14 6.29 0.12 -26.32
CA GLU A 14 5.46 -0.91 -25.71
C GLU A 14 4.74 -0.41 -24.45
N MET A 15 5.40 0.43 -23.65
CA MET A 15 4.81 1.06 -22.46
C MET A 15 3.62 1.98 -22.79
N GLU A 16 3.59 2.55 -24.00
CA GLU A 16 2.45 3.33 -24.50
C GLU A 16 1.22 2.47 -24.85
N LYS A 17 1.41 1.17 -25.13
CA LYS A 17 0.30 0.23 -25.41
C LYS A 17 -0.36 -0.28 -24.13
N VAL A 18 0.28 -0.07 -22.97
CA VAL A 18 -0.25 -0.48 -21.68
C VAL A 18 -1.34 0.49 -21.25
N ASN A 19 -2.49 -0.06 -20.83
CA ASN A 19 -3.56 0.73 -20.22
C ASN A 19 -3.16 1.13 -18.79
N TRP A 20 -2.45 2.24 -18.67
CA TRP A 20 -2.15 2.84 -17.37
C TRP A 20 -3.43 3.42 -16.76
N PRO A 21 -3.68 3.16 -15.48
CA PRO A 21 -4.85 3.72 -14.82
C PRO A 21 -4.77 5.25 -14.79
N GLY A 22 -5.93 5.89 -14.94
CA GLY A 22 -6.02 7.35 -14.94
C GLY A 22 -5.64 7.95 -13.58
N ARG A 23 -5.34 9.25 -13.55
CA ARG A 23 -5.00 9.97 -12.29
C ARG A 23 -6.08 9.78 -11.22
N ASP A 24 -7.35 9.82 -11.62
CA ASP A 24 -8.48 9.69 -10.70
C ASP A 24 -8.61 8.26 -10.15
N GLU A 25 -8.35 7.25 -10.99
CA GLU A 25 -8.35 5.84 -10.56
C GLU A 25 -7.22 5.57 -9.56
N LEU A 26 -6.01 6.09 -9.81
CA LEU A 26 -4.89 5.99 -8.87
C LEU A 26 -5.23 6.58 -7.51
N ILE A 27 -5.80 7.79 -7.49
CA ILE A 27 -6.17 8.48 -6.26
C ILE A 27 -7.26 7.69 -5.52
N SER A 28 -8.26 7.20 -6.25
CA SER A 28 -9.34 6.38 -5.69
C SER A 28 -8.80 5.09 -5.05
N SER A 29 -7.97 4.33 -5.77
CA SER A 29 -7.35 3.10 -5.25
C SER A 29 -6.45 3.36 -4.04
N THR A 30 -5.70 4.46 -4.05
CA THR A 30 -4.83 4.83 -2.93
C THR A 30 -5.65 5.25 -1.70
N LEU A 31 -6.73 6.01 -1.91
CA LEU A 31 -7.63 6.44 -0.84
C LEU A 31 -8.27 5.25 -0.14
N ILE A 32 -8.77 4.27 -0.92
CA ILE A 32 -9.33 3.02 -0.37
C ILE A 32 -8.30 2.29 0.48
N THR A 33 -7.06 2.19 -0.02
CA THR A 33 -5.96 1.54 0.69
C THR A 33 -5.64 2.25 2.01
N ILE A 34 -5.56 3.59 2.01
CA ILE A 34 -5.33 4.39 3.22
C ILE A 34 -6.43 4.12 4.26
N VAL A 35 -7.70 4.16 3.85
CA VAL A 35 -8.83 3.91 4.75
C VAL A 35 -8.76 2.49 5.32
N ALA A 36 -8.51 1.48 4.49
CA ALA A 36 -8.39 0.10 4.93
C ALA A 36 -7.23 -0.08 5.93
N THR A 37 -6.07 0.51 5.66
CA THR A 37 -4.91 0.44 6.57
C THR A 37 -5.18 1.15 7.90
N LEU A 38 -5.88 2.29 7.90
CA LEU A 38 -6.27 2.99 9.14
C LEU A 38 -7.24 2.18 10.00
N ILE A 39 -8.18 1.47 9.37
CA ILE A 39 -9.10 0.59 10.10
C ILE A 39 -8.32 -0.56 10.76
N VAL A 40 -7.44 -1.21 10.01
CA VAL A 40 -6.63 -2.32 10.52
C VAL A 40 -5.68 -1.86 11.63
N SER A 41 -5.00 -0.73 11.45
CA SER A 41 -4.08 -0.20 12.46
C SER A 41 -4.84 0.22 13.73
N GLY A 42 -6.01 0.83 13.59
CA GLY A 42 -6.88 1.16 14.72
C GLY A 42 -7.34 -0.08 15.49
N PHE A 43 -7.70 -1.16 14.79
CA PHE A 43 -8.06 -2.42 15.41
C PHE A 43 -6.89 -3.04 16.19
N ILE A 44 -5.71 -3.12 15.58
CA ILE A 44 -4.50 -3.64 16.24
C ILE A 44 -4.17 -2.81 17.47
N PHE A 45 -4.22 -1.48 17.37
CA PHE A 45 -3.97 -0.58 18.50
C PHE A 45 -4.91 -0.86 19.67
N LEU A 46 -6.22 -1.03 19.41
CA LEU A 46 -7.18 -1.37 20.45
C LEU A 46 -6.91 -2.75 21.05
N ALA A 47 -6.59 -3.74 20.23
CA ALA A 47 -6.26 -5.09 20.68
C ALA A 47 -5.02 -5.07 21.60
N ASP A 48 -3.97 -4.36 21.21
CA ASP A 48 -2.74 -4.21 22.00
C ASP A 48 -3.03 -3.57 23.36
N GLN A 49 -3.86 -2.52 23.39
CA GLN A 49 -4.26 -1.86 24.65
C GLN A 49 -5.05 -2.81 25.57
N VAL A 50 -5.94 -3.63 25.02
CA VAL A 50 -6.71 -4.61 25.80
C VAL A 50 -5.78 -5.68 26.36
N ILE A 51 -4.89 -6.24 25.54
CA ILE A 51 -3.94 -7.28 25.94
C ILE A 51 -3.01 -6.74 27.02
N GLN A 52 -2.46 -5.53 26.85
CA GLN A 52 -1.58 -4.89 27.84
C GLN A 52 -2.28 -4.74 29.20
N ARG A 53 -3.51 -4.22 29.22
CA ARG A 53 -4.28 -4.08 30.47
C ARG A 53 -4.55 -5.42 31.15
N ILE A 54 -4.89 -6.46 30.38
CA ILE A 54 -5.13 -7.80 30.93
C ILE A 54 -3.84 -8.37 31.53
N LEU A 55 -2.71 -8.23 30.82
CA LEU A 55 -1.41 -8.69 31.30
C LEU A 55 -0.97 -7.92 32.56
N GLU A 56 -1.15 -6.60 32.61
CA GLU A 56 -0.84 -5.79 33.80
C GLU A 56 -1.63 -6.24 35.03
N ILE A 57 -2.92 -6.54 34.85
CA ILE A 57 -3.76 -7.08 35.94
C ILE A 57 -3.22 -8.44 36.38
N LEU A 58 -2.91 -9.33 35.44
CA LEU A 58 -2.42 -10.68 35.74
C LEU A 58 -1.06 -10.68 36.44
N TYR A 59 -0.11 -9.83 36.02
CA TYR A 59 1.22 -9.73 36.62
C TYR A 59 1.24 -8.99 37.96
N ARG A 60 0.23 -8.13 38.22
CA ARG A 60 0.08 -7.42 39.50
C ARG A 60 -0.55 -8.31 40.59
N VAL A 61 -1.31 -9.33 40.20
CA VAL A 61 -1.85 -10.38 41.10
C VAL A 61 -0.74 -11.38 41.44
#